data_AF-A0A0C9V058-F1
#
_entry.id   AF-A0A0C9V058-F1
#
_cell.length_a   1.000
_cell.length_b   1.000
_cell.length_c   1.000
_cell.angle_alpha   90.00
_cell.angle_beta   90.00
_cell.angle_gamma   90.00
#
_symmetry.space_group_name_H-M   'P 1'
#
loop_
_entity.id
_entity.type
_entity.pdbx_description
1 polymer ?
#
loop_
_entity_poly.entity_id
_entity_poly.type
_entity_poly.pdbx_seq_one_letter_code
_entity_poly.pdbx_strand_id
1 'polypeptide(L)'
;PTGVGDLQRGKKFTNMDYILYSSISGTEAQSLDISYGISCIWIKNAKTRIEKLPPEMRDQVSSINIRPLIPKFHLAAHIQTCQSPFAWNLLPGCAQADGEEIERVWAGHNDVGKSTKEMALGHRWDVLDSFFGNWNWRKYLKFGMPSVVLD
;
A
#
# COMPACT_ATOMS: atom_id res chain seq x y z
N PRO A 1 2.04 -9.54 2.03
CA PRO A 1 1.63 -8.47 2.98
C PRO A 1 2.34 -8.65 4.33
N THR A 2 3.53 -8.04 4.46
CA THR A 2 4.48 -8.35 5.54
C THR A 2 4.83 -7.14 6.41
N GLY A 3 4.15 -6.00 6.24
CA GLY A 3 4.44 -4.83 7.06
C GLY A 3 3.35 -3.78 7.04
N VAL A 4 3.26 -3.05 8.15
CA VAL A 4 2.49 -1.82 8.35
C VAL A 4 3.44 -0.81 8.99
N GLY A 5 3.32 0.47 8.63
CA GLY A 5 4.11 1.54 9.24
C GLY A 5 3.22 2.63 9.80
N ASP A 6 3.55 3.09 11.01
CA ASP A 6 2.89 4.23 11.63
C ASP A 6 3.24 5.54 10.90
N LEU A 7 2.22 6.37 10.66
CA LEU A 7 2.38 7.69 10.06
C LEU A 7 2.39 8.75 11.16
N GLN A 8 3.48 9.51 11.27
CA GLN A 8 3.63 10.52 12.32
C GLN A 8 2.72 11.75 12.11
N ARG A 9 2.47 12.13 10.84
CA ARG A 9 1.56 13.23 10.46
C ARG A 9 0.99 12.99 9.06
N GLY A 10 -0.10 12.24 8.97
CA GLY A 10 -0.78 11.97 7.70
C GLY A 10 0.13 11.39 6.62
N LYS A 11 -0.22 11.65 5.35
CA LYS A 11 0.44 11.10 4.15
C LYS A 11 1.78 11.79 3.81
N LYS A 12 2.67 11.97 4.79
CA LYS A 12 4.02 12.49 4.55
C LYS A 12 4.81 11.54 3.65
N PHE A 13 5.36 12.07 2.56
CA PHE A 13 6.09 11.26 1.57
C PHE A 13 7.30 10.55 2.17
N THR A 14 8.04 11.16 3.10
CA THR A 14 9.19 10.51 3.73
C THR A 14 8.85 9.19 4.42
N ASN A 15 7.73 9.14 5.17
CA ASN A 15 7.28 7.90 5.82
C ASN A 15 6.86 6.89 4.76
N MET A 16 6.10 7.32 3.75
CA MET A 16 5.63 6.43 2.69
C MET A 16 6.77 5.85 1.87
N ASP A 17 7.78 6.66 1.51
CA ASP A 17 8.96 6.22 0.77
C ASP A 17 9.70 5.16 1.60
N TYR A 18 9.99 5.43 2.87
CA TYR A 18 10.67 4.47 3.73
C TYR A 18 9.89 3.16 3.88
N ILE A 19 8.59 3.23 4.18
CA ILE A 19 7.73 2.04 4.34
C ILE A 19 7.69 1.23 3.04
N LEU A 20 7.44 1.89 1.92
CA LEU A 20 7.33 1.25 0.61
C LEU A 20 8.64 0.57 0.22
N TYR A 21 9.75 1.29 0.27
CA TYR A 21 11.03 0.76 -0.19
C TYR A 21 11.63 -0.25 0.78
N SER A 22 11.30 -0.18 2.09
CA SER A 22 11.63 -1.25 3.03
C SER A 22 10.84 -2.52 2.72
N SER A 23 9.57 -2.39 2.30
CA SER A 23 8.71 -3.55 2.03
C SER A 23 9.15 -4.40 0.83
N ILE A 24 9.94 -3.83 -0.08
CA ILE A 24 10.49 -4.54 -1.24
C ILE A 24 11.93 -4.98 -1.02
N SER A 25 12.51 -4.72 0.16
CA SER A 25 13.89 -5.08 0.47
C SER A 25 14.11 -6.59 0.33
N GLY A 26 15.18 -6.98 -0.37
CA GLY A 26 15.49 -8.39 -0.65
C GLY A 26 14.64 -9.05 -1.74
N THR A 27 13.77 -8.30 -2.44
CA THR A 27 13.03 -8.82 -3.60
C THR A 27 13.82 -8.62 -4.89
N GLU A 28 13.65 -9.55 -5.85
CA GLU A 28 14.19 -9.48 -7.21
C GLU A 28 13.14 -8.92 -8.21
N ALA A 29 12.16 -8.17 -7.72
CA ALA A 29 11.06 -7.67 -8.53
C ALA A 29 11.54 -6.67 -9.59
N GLN A 30 11.23 -6.90 -10.86
CA GLN A 30 11.58 -5.98 -11.95
C GLN A 30 10.62 -4.79 -12.07
N SER A 31 9.39 -4.94 -11.56
CA SER A 31 8.37 -3.90 -11.58
C SER A 31 7.66 -3.84 -10.24
N LEU A 32 7.30 -2.63 -9.82
CA LEU A 32 6.60 -2.35 -8.57
C LEU A 32 5.31 -1.58 -8.86
N ASP A 33 4.18 -2.25 -8.69
CA ASP A 33 2.85 -1.63 -8.78
C ASP A 33 2.46 -1.05 -7.44
N ILE A 34 2.17 0.25 -7.43
CA ILE A 34 1.87 0.97 -6.20
C ILE A 34 0.41 1.41 -6.21
N SER A 35 -0.38 0.93 -5.25
CA SER A 35 -1.69 1.51 -4.96
C SER A 35 -1.54 2.68 -4.00
N TYR A 36 -1.73 3.91 -4.46
CA TYR A 36 -1.70 5.07 -3.57
C TYR A 36 -2.64 6.19 -4.05
N GLY A 37 -3.57 6.60 -3.17
CA GLY A 37 -4.60 7.59 -3.49
C GLY A 37 -4.07 8.93 -4.00
N ILE A 38 -2.81 9.28 -3.75
CA ILE A 38 -2.17 10.50 -4.28
C ILE A 38 -0.93 10.21 -5.12
N SER A 39 -0.90 9.04 -5.77
CA SER A 39 0.16 8.60 -6.69
C SER A 39 0.56 9.65 -7.72
N CYS A 40 -0.41 10.37 -8.30
CA CYS A 40 -0.15 11.38 -9.33
C CYS A 40 0.65 12.60 -8.85
N ILE A 41 0.63 12.88 -7.55
CA ILE A 41 1.43 13.94 -6.93
C ILE A 41 2.75 13.33 -6.43
N TRP A 42 2.66 12.17 -5.77
CA TRP A 42 3.81 11.49 -5.17
C TRP A 42 4.91 11.16 -6.17
N ILE A 43 4.53 10.66 -7.36
CA ILE A 43 5.49 10.20 -8.38
C ILE A 43 6.37 11.33 -8.93
N LYS A 44 5.86 12.57 -8.99
CA LYS A 44 6.56 13.71 -9.62
C LYS A 44 7.96 13.94 -9.06
N ASN A 45 8.12 13.75 -7.76
CA ASN A 45 9.39 13.93 -7.05
C ASN A 45 9.96 12.60 -6.52
N ALA A 46 9.42 11.44 -6.92
CA ALA A 46 9.83 10.16 -6.37
C ALA A 46 11.32 9.87 -6.64
N LYS A 47 11.81 10.12 -7.86
CA LYS A 47 13.23 9.93 -8.23
C LYS A 47 14.18 10.72 -7.32
N THR A 48 13.92 12.01 -7.13
CA THR A 48 14.71 12.88 -6.24
C THR A 48 14.65 12.43 -4.78
N ARG A 49 13.56 11.79 -4.34
CA ARG A 49 13.46 11.23 -2.99
C ARG A 49 14.18 9.89 -2.87
N ILE A 50 14.15 9.05 -3.90
CA ILE A 50 14.90 7.80 -3.97
C ILE A 50 16.41 8.06 -3.81
N GLU A 51 16.93 9.11 -4.44
CA GLU A 51 18.34 9.53 -4.32
C GLU A 51 18.77 9.83 -2.87
N LYS A 52 17.82 10.17 -2.00
CA LYS A 52 18.05 10.50 -0.58
C LYS A 52 17.90 9.30 0.35
N LEU A 53 17.56 8.12 -0.18
CA LEU A 53 17.47 6.90 0.61
C LEU A 53 18.86 6.39 1.03
N PRO A 54 18.94 5.55 2.07
CA PRO A 54 20.15 4.80 2.37
C PRO A 54 20.66 4.05 1.11
N PRO A 55 21.98 3.96 0.89
CA PRO A 55 22.55 3.41 -0.35
C PRO A 55 21.98 2.05 -0.75
N GLU A 56 21.86 1.12 0.19
CA GLU A 56 21.33 -0.23 -0.05
C GLU A 56 19.90 -0.21 -0.61
N MET A 57 19.02 0.61 -0.03
CA MET A 57 17.64 0.75 -0.49
C MET A 57 17.57 1.49 -1.82
N ARG A 58 18.36 2.55 -1.97
CA ARG A 58 18.40 3.35 -3.20
C ARG A 58 18.79 2.47 -4.38
N ASP A 59 19.88 1.72 -4.25
CA ASP A 59 20.46 0.96 -5.35
C ASP A 59 19.50 -0.17 -5.78
N GLN A 60 18.80 -0.79 -4.83
CA GLN A 60 17.75 -1.76 -5.14
C GLN A 60 16.57 -1.13 -5.90
N VAL A 61 16.08 0.03 -5.44
CA VAL A 61 14.91 0.70 -6.04
C VAL A 61 15.24 1.29 -7.41
N SER A 62 16.48 1.77 -7.60
CA SER A 62 16.92 2.41 -8.85
C SER A 62 16.82 1.51 -10.07
N SER A 63 16.89 0.19 -9.90
CA SER A 63 16.71 -0.79 -10.99
C SER A 63 15.26 -1.21 -11.25
N ILE A 64 14.31 -0.79 -10.42
CA ILE A 64 12.92 -1.26 -10.47
C ILE A 64 12.05 -0.30 -11.29
N ASN A 65 11.23 -0.85 -12.18
CA ASN A 65 10.22 -0.08 -12.88
C ASN A 65 9.02 0.22 -11.97
N ILE A 66 8.96 1.44 -11.43
CA ILE A 66 7.86 1.89 -10.57
C ILE A 66 6.64 2.28 -11.41
N ARG A 67 5.51 1.61 -11.19
CA ARG A 67 4.23 1.82 -11.88
C ARG A 67 3.19 2.34 -10.88
N PRO A 68 3.04 3.67 -10.74
CA PRO A 68 2.12 4.25 -9.77
C PRO A 68 0.68 4.15 -10.27
N LEU A 69 -0.22 3.69 -9.40
CA LEU A 69 -1.65 3.57 -9.67
C LEU A 69 -2.44 4.30 -8.58
N ILE A 70 -3.66 4.70 -8.92
CA ILE A 70 -4.62 5.26 -7.97
C ILE A 70 -5.74 4.23 -7.80
N PRO A 71 -6.15 3.88 -6.58
CA PRO A 71 -7.30 3.02 -6.36
C PRO A 71 -8.55 3.52 -7.12
N LYS A 72 -9.34 2.61 -7.67
CA LYS A 72 -10.43 2.93 -8.63
C LYS A 72 -11.47 3.92 -8.10
N PHE A 73 -11.86 3.81 -6.84
CA PHE A 73 -12.79 4.71 -6.17
C PHE A 73 -12.23 6.13 -6.10
N HIS A 74 -10.95 6.26 -5.77
CA HIS A 74 -10.27 7.56 -5.69
C HIS A 74 -10.00 8.17 -7.06
N LEU A 75 -9.70 7.34 -8.06
CA LEU A 75 -9.32 7.80 -9.38
C LEU A 75 -10.36 8.75 -9.97
N ALA A 76 -11.66 8.48 -9.82
CA ALA A 76 -12.74 9.33 -10.31
C ALA A 76 -12.74 10.76 -9.71
N ALA A 77 -12.18 10.95 -8.51
CA ALA A 77 -12.06 12.26 -7.86
C ALA A 77 -10.85 13.07 -8.33
N HIS A 78 -9.98 12.51 -9.17
CA HIS A 78 -8.83 13.21 -9.73
C HIS A 78 -9.15 13.93 -11.05
N ILE A 79 -8.33 14.92 -11.39
CA ILE A 79 -8.43 15.63 -12.68
C ILE A 79 -8.31 14.68 -13.87
N GLN A 80 -8.86 15.07 -15.02
CA GLN A 80 -8.95 14.23 -16.22
C GLN A 80 -7.60 13.65 -16.66
N THR A 81 -6.51 14.40 -16.52
CA THR A 81 -5.16 13.95 -16.90
C THR A 81 -4.60 12.82 -16.02
N CYS A 82 -5.20 12.58 -14.85
CA CYS A 82 -4.85 11.44 -14.00
C CYS A 82 -5.60 10.15 -14.36
N GLN A 83 -6.75 10.25 -15.04
CA GLN A 83 -7.67 9.12 -15.23
C GLN A 83 -7.00 7.95 -15.96
N SER A 84 -6.36 8.19 -17.11
CA SER A 84 -5.74 7.12 -17.88
C SER A 84 -4.39 6.63 -17.34
N PRO A 85 -3.42 7.51 -17.00
CA PRO A 85 -2.07 7.06 -16.63
C PRO A 85 -1.99 6.28 -15.32
N PHE A 86 -2.99 6.45 -14.43
CA PHE A 86 -3.02 5.82 -13.10
C PHE A 86 -4.13 4.77 -12.97
N ALA A 87 -4.81 4.41 -14.07
CA ALA A 87 -5.86 3.41 -14.09
C ALA A 87 -5.30 1.98 -14.07
N TRP A 88 -5.75 1.18 -13.11
CA TRP A 88 -5.45 -0.25 -13.00
C TRP A 88 -5.83 -1.03 -14.26
N ASN A 89 -6.99 -0.73 -14.85
CA ASN A 89 -7.50 -1.47 -16.02
C ASN A 89 -6.68 -1.22 -17.31
N LEU A 90 -5.86 -0.16 -17.33
CA LEU A 90 -5.04 0.19 -18.49
C LEU A 90 -3.59 -0.25 -18.32
N LEU A 91 -3.23 -0.83 -17.17
CA LEU A 91 -1.87 -1.29 -16.89
C LEU A 91 -1.67 -2.74 -17.37
N PRO A 92 -0.82 -2.98 -18.39
CA PRO A 92 -0.53 -4.33 -18.83
C PRO A 92 0.17 -5.17 -17.76
N GLY A 93 -0.23 -6.43 -17.64
CA GLY A 93 0.31 -7.37 -16.65
C GLY A 93 -0.21 -7.16 -15.22
N CYS A 94 -1.13 -6.20 -15.00
CA CYS A 94 -1.87 -6.12 -13.75
C CYS A 94 -3.07 -7.08 -13.80
N ALA A 95 -3.26 -7.87 -12.74
CA ALA A 95 -4.47 -8.66 -12.57
C ALA A 95 -5.71 -7.75 -12.40
N GLN A 96 -6.91 -8.33 -12.49
CA GLN A 96 -8.14 -7.61 -12.20
C GLN A 96 -8.21 -7.23 -10.71
N ALA A 97 -7.78 -6.01 -10.41
CA ALA A 97 -7.77 -5.44 -9.07
C ALA A 97 -8.34 -4.02 -9.08
N ASP A 98 -8.75 -3.53 -7.92
CA ASP A 98 -9.24 -2.16 -7.72
C ASP A 98 -8.28 -1.28 -6.92
N GLY A 99 -7.28 -1.87 -6.27
CA GLY A 99 -6.32 -1.16 -5.41
C GLY A 99 -6.91 -0.66 -4.09
N GLU A 100 -8.17 -0.95 -3.77
CA GLU A 100 -8.92 -0.40 -2.62
C GLU A 100 -8.72 -1.17 -1.32
N GLU A 101 -8.08 -2.33 -1.38
CA GLU A 101 -8.00 -3.25 -0.24
C GLU A 101 -7.37 -2.59 1.00
N ILE A 102 -6.39 -1.69 0.80
CA ILE A 102 -5.76 -0.95 1.90
C ILE A 102 -6.77 -0.08 2.68
N GLU A 103 -7.83 0.40 2.03
CA GLU A 103 -8.87 1.22 2.66
C GLU A 103 -10.06 0.41 3.15
N ARG A 104 -10.44 -0.69 2.48
CA ARG A 104 -11.48 -1.61 2.99
C ARG A 104 -11.12 -2.18 4.36
N VAL A 105 -9.84 -2.47 4.54
CA VAL A 105 -9.25 -2.90 5.81
C VAL A 105 -9.53 -1.89 6.92
N TRP A 106 -9.56 -0.58 6.64
CA TRP A 106 -9.76 0.46 7.66
C TRP A 106 -11.10 0.33 8.38
N ALA A 107 -12.17 -0.05 7.68
CA ALA A 107 -13.49 -0.21 8.31
C ALA A 107 -13.43 -1.21 9.48
N GLY A 108 -12.75 -2.35 9.30
CA GLY A 108 -12.56 -3.34 10.36
C GLY A 108 -11.53 -2.93 11.42
N HIS A 109 -10.51 -2.14 11.05
CA HIS A 109 -9.43 -1.76 11.97
C HIS A 109 -9.72 -0.48 12.77
N ASN A 110 -10.73 0.30 12.40
CA ASN A 110 -11.14 1.49 13.15
C ASN A 110 -11.50 1.16 14.60
N ASP A 111 -12.14 0.02 14.85
CA ASP A 111 -12.48 -0.41 16.21
C ASP A 111 -11.25 -0.93 16.98
N VAL A 112 -10.31 -1.59 16.29
CA VAL A 112 -9.01 -1.94 16.87
C VAL A 112 -8.26 -0.68 17.31
N GLY A 113 -8.28 0.36 16.48
CA GLY A 113 -7.71 1.67 16.80
C GLY A 113 -8.31 2.31 18.04
N LYS A 114 -9.59 2.07 18.35
CA LYS A 114 -10.23 2.51 19.61
C LYS A 114 -9.76 1.68 20.80
N SER A 115 -9.68 0.36 20.64
CA SER A 115 -9.27 -0.55 21.72
C SER A 115 -7.80 -0.41 22.14
N THR A 116 -6.95 0.06 21.24
CA THR A 116 -5.49 0.16 21.44
C THR A 116 -5.01 1.54 21.89
N LYS A 117 -5.92 2.50 22.12
CA LYS A 117 -5.56 3.91 22.44
C LYS A 117 -4.76 4.05 23.74
N GLU A 118 -5.16 3.31 24.76
CA GLU A 118 -4.56 3.41 26.11
C GLU A 118 -3.43 2.38 26.32
N MET A 119 -3.09 1.59 25.30
CA MET A 119 -2.02 0.61 25.39
C MET A 119 -0.64 1.29 25.32
N ALA A 120 0.33 0.75 26.04
CA ALA A 120 1.72 1.14 25.87
C ALA A 120 2.19 0.84 24.43
N LEU A 121 3.20 1.59 23.95
CA LEU A 121 3.63 1.54 22.54
C LEU A 121 3.93 0.13 22.02
N GLY A 122 4.67 -0.67 22.79
CA GLY A 122 4.98 -2.06 22.42
C GLY A 122 3.73 -2.93 22.32
N HIS A 123 2.90 -2.92 23.36
CA HIS A 123 1.65 -3.68 23.38
C HIS A 123 0.68 -3.27 22.27
N ARG A 124 0.60 -1.97 21.94
CA ARG A 124 -0.18 -1.48 20.80
C ARG A 124 0.30 -2.12 19.50
N TRP A 125 1.61 -2.19 19.27
CA TRP A 125 2.16 -2.82 18.07
C TRP A 125 1.87 -4.32 18.02
N ASP A 126 2.08 -5.05 19.11
CA ASP A 126 1.81 -6.50 19.17
C ASP A 126 0.33 -6.82 18.88
N VAL A 127 -0.58 -6.02 19.44
CA VAL A 127 -2.02 -6.18 19.22
C VAL A 127 -2.36 -5.86 17.76
N LEU A 128 -1.87 -4.75 17.21
CA LEU A 128 -2.12 -4.40 15.82
C LEU A 128 -1.58 -5.47 14.86
N ASP A 129 -0.38 -5.97 15.09
CA ASP A 129 0.22 -7.04 14.30
C ASP A 129 -0.62 -8.31 14.34
N SER A 130 -1.14 -8.68 15.52
CA SER A 130 -2.07 -9.81 15.67
C SER A 130 -3.35 -9.64 14.85
N PHE A 131 -3.93 -8.43 14.83
CA PHE A 131 -5.12 -8.13 14.01
C PHE A 131 -4.81 -8.17 12.50
N PHE A 132 -3.69 -7.57 12.07
CA PHE A 132 -3.26 -7.62 10.67
C PHE A 132 -2.93 -9.03 10.21
N GLY A 133 -2.28 -9.83 11.06
CA GLY A 133 -1.99 -11.24 10.84
C GLY A 133 -3.27 -12.05 10.68
N ASN A 134 -4.25 -11.87 11.56
CA ASN A 134 -5.56 -12.52 11.42
C ASN A 134 -6.29 -12.10 10.14
N TRP A 135 -6.23 -10.81 9.74
CA TRP A 135 -6.79 -10.36 8.47
C TRP A 135 -6.14 -11.06 7.27
N ASN A 136 -4.81 -11.16 7.27
CA ASN A 136 -4.06 -11.86 6.23
C ASN A 136 -4.40 -13.36 6.19
N TRP A 137 -4.53 -14.01 7.34
CA TRP A 137 -4.95 -15.41 7.44
C TRP A 137 -6.34 -15.64 6.84
N ARG A 138 -7.32 -14.79 7.18
CA ARG A 138 -8.68 -14.88 6.62
C ARG A 138 -8.71 -14.69 5.10
N LYS A 139 -7.85 -13.84 4.56
CA LYS A 139 -7.69 -13.70 3.10
C LYS A 139 -7.10 -14.96 2.48
N TYR A 140 -6.06 -15.51 3.11
CA TYR A 140 -5.39 -16.72 2.64
C TYR A 140 -6.37 -17.91 2.57
N LEU A 141 -7.19 -18.11 3.61
CA LEU A 141 -8.21 -19.16 3.63
C LEU A 141 -9.25 -19.04 2.50
N LYS A 142 -9.53 -17.82 2.04
CA LYS A 142 -10.47 -17.55 0.96
C LYS A 142 -9.81 -17.50 -0.41
N PHE A 143 -8.48 -17.59 -0.46
CA PHE A 143 -7.73 -17.45 -1.70
C PHE A 143 -8.04 -18.66 -2.60
N GLY A 144 -8.53 -18.38 -3.82
CA GLY A 144 -8.95 -19.43 -4.76
C GLY A 144 -10.32 -20.06 -4.47
N MET A 145 -11.04 -19.62 -3.43
CA MET A 145 -12.43 -20.02 -3.23
C MET A 145 -13.33 -19.22 -4.18
N PRO A 146 -14.33 -19.86 -4.83
CA PRO A 146 -15.35 -19.13 -5.56
C PRO A 146 -16.03 -18.15 -4.61
N SER A 147 -16.21 -16.92 -5.04
CA SER A 147 -17.13 -15.99 -4.38
C SER A 147 -18.52 -16.63 -4.42
N VAL A 148 -18.94 -17.21 -3.30
CA VAL A 148 -20.32 -17.62 -3.10
C VAL A 148 -21.12 -16.32 -3.02
N VAL A 149 -21.75 -15.97 -4.13
CA VAL A 149 -22.85 -15.01 -4.12
C VAL A 149 -23.95 -15.72 -3.34
N LEU A 150 -24.16 -15.29 -2.10
CA LEU A 150 -25.40 -15.61 -1.41
C LEU A 150 -26.45 -14.72 -2.06
N ASP A 151 -27.18 -15.30 -3.02
CA ASP A 151 -28.41 -14.74 -3.58
C ASP A 151 -29.49 -14.60 -2.49
#